data_AF-V9GHJ6-F1
#
_entry.id   AF-V9GHJ6-F1
#
_cell.length_a   1.000
_cell.length_b   1.000
_cell.length_c   1.000
_cell.angle_alpha   90.00
_cell.angle_beta   90.00
_cell.angle_gamma   90.00
#
_symmetry.space_group_name_H-M   'P 1'
#
loop_
_entity.id
_entity.type
_entity.pdbx_description
1 polymer ?
#
loop_
_entity_poly.entity_id
_entity_poly.type
_entity_poly.pdbx_seq_one_letter_code
_entity_poly.pdbx_strand_id
1 'polypeptide(L)'
;MIIKFWFPDSPSFLWSLLFLAIMFGLNFLSTKGYGESEYWFAIIKVATVIIFLIIGMMMIFGILGGESVGFTNFGLGDGPIHGGFFALVGVFMAAGFSFQGTELIGVAAGESENPRKHVPKAIRQVFWRILIFYIFAIFIIGMLIPYTHPSLLKSGVDNIGVSPFTLVFERAGLAFAASVMNAVILSSVLSAGNSGMYASTRVLYAMAKQGLAPKWLSRLNSRGVPVAALIVTSAVGMLAFLASFFGDGVVYVWLLNASGMCGFMNWLAIAVSHYRFRKAYIAQGHNLKDLPFRARWFPFGPSSRSCSVWSPLSVKVISAETWIG
;
A
#
# COMPACT_ATOMS: atom_id res chain seq x y z
N MET A 1 -8.32 14.26 8.53
CA MET A 1 -7.07 14.47 9.30
C MET A 1 -6.00 15.24 8.52
N ILE A 2 -5.48 14.77 7.37
CA ILE A 2 -4.35 15.45 6.68
C ILE A 2 -4.66 16.90 6.28
N ILE A 3 -5.85 17.15 5.71
CA ILE A 3 -6.25 18.50 5.28
C ILE A 3 -6.40 19.48 6.46
N LYS A 4 -6.71 18.98 7.66
CA LYS A 4 -6.80 19.82 8.86
C LYS A 4 -5.47 20.47 9.23
N PHE A 5 -4.34 20.04 8.65
CA PHE A 5 -3.07 20.75 8.76
C PHE A 5 -3.13 22.16 8.15
N TRP A 6 -3.75 22.33 6.98
CA TRP A 6 -3.90 23.65 6.34
C TRP A 6 -5.23 24.32 6.66
N PHE A 7 -6.28 23.53 6.89
CA PHE A 7 -7.63 24.03 7.15
C PHE A 7 -8.23 23.38 8.42
N PRO A 8 -7.76 23.76 9.63
CA PRO A 8 -8.14 23.11 10.88
C PRO A 8 -9.65 23.14 11.17
N ASP A 9 -10.28 24.29 10.91
CA ASP A 9 -11.70 24.54 11.20
C ASP A 9 -12.65 24.05 10.11
N SER A 10 -12.11 23.45 9.04
CA SER A 10 -12.92 22.98 7.93
C SER A 10 -13.61 21.64 8.26
N PRO A 11 -14.87 21.46 7.83
CA PRO A 11 -15.61 20.23 8.10
C PRO A 11 -15.02 19.06 7.29
N SER A 12 -14.70 17.95 7.98
CA SER A 12 -14.16 16.72 7.37
C SER A 12 -15.06 16.14 6.28
N PHE A 13 -16.38 16.34 6.41
CA PHE A 13 -17.38 15.92 5.43
C PHE A 13 -17.11 16.49 4.03
N LEU A 14 -16.86 17.81 3.92
CA LEU A 14 -16.68 18.46 2.63
C LEU A 14 -15.48 17.90 1.88
N TRP A 15 -14.36 17.71 2.58
CA TRP A 15 -13.15 17.15 1.99
C TRP A 15 -13.31 15.69 1.61
N SER A 16 -13.99 14.90 2.45
CA SER A 16 -14.27 13.49 2.15
C SER A 16 -15.15 13.36 0.91
N LEU A 17 -16.18 14.19 0.79
CA LEU A 17 -17.06 14.24 -0.37
C LEU A 17 -16.31 14.69 -1.63
N LEU A 18 -15.50 15.74 -1.53
CA LEU A 18 -14.70 16.26 -2.64
C LEU A 18 -13.74 15.20 -3.17
N PHE A 19 -12.97 14.55 -2.30
CA PHE A 19 -12.01 13.53 -2.74
C PHE A 19 -12.70 12.28 -3.28
N LEU A 20 -13.82 11.86 -2.69
CA LEU A 20 -14.62 10.77 -3.24
C LEU A 20 -15.15 11.12 -4.63
N ALA A 21 -15.64 12.35 -4.83
CA ALA A 21 -16.12 12.81 -6.13
C ALA A 21 -15.01 12.88 -7.18
N ILE A 22 -13.80 13.33 -6.81
CA ILE A 22 -12.62 13.33 -7.68
C ILE A 22 -12.26 11.90 -8.09
N MET A 23 -12.14 10.98 -7.12
CA MET A 23 -11.81 9.58 -7.40
C MET A 23 -12.89 8.91 -8.27
N PHE A 24 -14.17 9.17 -7.99
CA PHE A 24 -15.30 8.72 -8.79
C PHE A 24 -15.20 9.22 -10.23
N GLY A 25 -14.96 10.52 -10.41
CA GLY A 25 -14.80 11.15 -11.72
C GLY A 25 -13.64 10.53 -12.51
N LEU A 26 -12.47 10.35 -11.89
CA LEU A 26 -11.31 9.72 -12.51
C LEU A 26 -11.61 8.29 -12.98
N ASN A 27 -12.33 7.50 -12.16
CA ASN A 27 -12.70 6.13 -12.51
C ASN A 27 -13.84 6.04 -13.52
N PHE A 28 -14.73 7.05 -13.55
CA PHE A 28 -15.87 7.11 -14.46
C PHE A 28 -15.47 7.56 -15.87
N LEU A 29 -14.57 8.55 -15.98
CA LEU A 29 -14.31 9.24 -17.25
C LEU A 29 -13.53 8.38 -18.25
N SER A 30 -12.51 7.62 -17.84
CA SER A 30 -11.80 6.65 -18.68
C SER A 30 -10.73 5.89 -17.90
N THR A 31 -10.53 4.60 -18.19
CA THR A 31 -9.38 3.80 -17.70
C THR A 31 -8.03 4.39 -18.10
N LYS A 32 -7.97 5.18 -19.18
CA LYS A 32 -6.76 5.93 -19.56
C LYS A 32 -6.46 7.09 -18.60
N GLY A 33 -7.49 7.77 -18.09
CA GLY A 33 -7.35 8.85 -17.11
C GLY A 33 -6.83 8.35 -15.76
N TYR A 34 -7.19 7.12 -15.38
CA TYR A 34 -6.58 6.43 -14.24
C TYR A 34 -5.08 6.24 -14.43
N GLY A 35 -4.65 5.71 -15.57
CA GLY A 35 -3.23 5.45 -15.87
C GLY A 35 -2.35 6.70 -15.83
N GLU A 36 -2.80 7.79 -16.47
CA GLU A 36 -2.12 9.09 -16.44
C GLU A 36 -2.04 9.67 -15.02
N SER A 37 -3.16 9.67 -14.29
CA SER A 37 -3.20 10.21 -12.93
C SER A 37 -2.26 9.45 -11.98
N GLU A 38 -2.28 8.13 -12.05
CA GLU A 38 -1.37 7.28 -11.26
C GLU A 38 0.10 7.50 -11.66
N TYR A 39 0.40 7.75 -12.93
CA TYR A 39 1.75 8.09 -13.37
C TYR A 39 2.27 9.36 -12.68
N TRP A 40 1.49 10.44 -12.70
CA TRP A 40 1.84 11.68 -12.01
C TRP A 40 1.96 11.51 -10.50
N PHE A 41 1.01 10.82 -9.87
CA PHE A 41 1.07 10.54 -8.43
C PHE A 41 2.29 9.68 -8.07
N ALA A 42 2.69 8.73 -8.91
CA ALA A 42 3.87 7.91 -8.67
C ALA A 42 5.17 8.71 -8.75
N ILE A 43 5.28 9.65 -9.70
CA ILE A 43 6.47 10.51 -9.83
C ILE A 43 6.71 11.32 -8.56
N ILE A 44 5.68 11.98 -8.03
CA ILE A 44 5.78 12.82 -6.82
C ILE A 44 6.31 11.99 -5.64
N LYS A 45 5.77 10.78 -5.46
CA LYS A 45 6.17 9.88 -4.38
C LYS A 45 7.62 9.43 -4.50
N VAL A 46 8.02 8.98 -5.70
CA VAL A 46 9.38 8.50 -5.95
C VAL A 46 10.39 9.63 -5.78
N ALA A 47 10.11 10.81 -6.32
CA ALA A 47 10.97 11.98 -6.18
C ALA A 47 11.16 12.36 -4.70
N THR A 48 10.08 12.41 -3.92
CA THR A 48 10.14 12.72 -2.48
C THR A 48 11.02 11.75 -1.72
N VAL A 49 10.88 10.45 -2.00
CA VAL A 49 11.70 9.42 -1.36
C VAL A 49 13.17 9.56 -1.75
N ILE A 50 13.49 9.81 -3.02
CA ILE A 50 14.88 10.02 -3.45
C ILE A 50 15.51 11.22 -2.73
N ILE A 51 14.80 12.35 -2.66
CA ILE A 51 15.23 13.54 -1.92
C ILE A 51 15.46 13.22 -0.45
N PHE A 52 14.54 12.47 0.16
CA PHE A 52 14.66 12.01 1.55
C PHE A 52 15.92 11.18 1.76
N LEU A 53 16.21 10.22 0.87
CA LEU A 53 17.40 9.38 0.99
C LEU A 53 18.69 10.20 0.87
N ILE A 54 18.75 11.16 -0.05
CA ILE A 54 19.92 12.02 -0.23
C ILE A 54 20.14 12.90 1.01
N ILE A 55 19.10 13.57 1.50
CA ILE A 55 19.18 14.43 2.69
C ILE A 55 19.53 13.61 3.93
N GLY A 56 18.87 12.48 4.13
CA GLY A 56 19.14 11.59 5.24
C GLY A 56 20.59 11.11 5.27
N MET A 57 21.14 10.70 4.12
CA MET A 57 22.54 10.29 4.00
C MET A 57 23.51 11.44 4.30
N MET A 58 23.24 12.66 3.81
CA MET A 58 24.04 13.83 4.15
C MET A 58 24.03 14.14 5.65
N MET A 59 22.90 13.96 6.32
CA MET A 59 22.80 14.14 7.78
C MET A 59 23.55 13.05 8.55
N ILE A 60 23.49 11.79 8.12
CA ILE A 60 24.20 10.67 8.76
C ILE A 60 25.71 10.91 8.77
N PHE A 61 26.26 11.43 7.65
CA PHE A 61 27.67 11.77 7.53
C PHE A 61 28.05 13.13 8.18
N GLY A 62 27.10 13.84 8.81
CA GLY A 62 27.36 15.13 9.44
C GLY A 62 27.58 16.30 8.47
N ILE A 63 27.38 16.09 7.16
CA ILE A 63 27.46 17.14 6.13
C ILE A 63 26.35 18.19 6.36
N LEU A 64 25.18 17.72 6.80
CA LEU A 64 24.06 18.54 7.28
C LEU A 64 23.88 18.33 8.78
N GLY A 65 24.06 19.37 9.59
CA GLY A 65 23.85 19.33 11.05
C GLY A 65 25.12 19.22 11.90
N GLY A 66 26.30 19.08 11.30
CA GLY A 66 27.60 19.26 11.97
C GLY A 66 28.14 18.06 12.76
N GLU A 67 27.30 17.12 13.17
CA GLU A 67 27.72 15.90 13.87
C GLU A 67 27.30 14.64 13.11
N SER A 68 28.24 13.70 12.93
CA SER A 68 27.94 12.40 12.34
C SER A 68 27.19 11.54 13.36
N VAL A 69 25.97 11.12 13.02
CA VAL A 69 25.08 10.40 13.96
C VAL A 69 25.53 8.95 14.19
N GLY A 70 26.17 8.33 13.19
CA GLY A 70 26.64 6.94 13.26
C GLY A 70 25.52 5.94 13.60
N PHE A 71 25.85 4.87 14.33
CA PHE A 71 24.91 3.83 14.79
C PHE A 71 24.42 4.02 16.24
N THR A 72 24.62 5.21 16.81
CA THR A 72 24.33 5.50 18.22
C THR A 72 22.91 5.12 18.62
N ASN A 73 21.92 5.40 17.77
CA ASN A 73 20.51 5.10 18.03
C ASN A 73 20.18 3.60 18.12
N PHE A 74 20.96 2.72 17.49
CA PHE A 74 20.73 1.26 17.54
C PHE A 74 21.25 0.61 18.84
N GLY A 75 22.13 1.29 19.57
CA GLY A 75 22.65 0.86 20.87
C GLY A 75 21.91 1.43 22.08
N LEU A 76 20.85 2.22 21.86
CA LEU A 76 20.07 2.83 22.94
C LEU A 76 19.12 1.80 23.57
N GLY A 77 19.04 1.80 24.91
CA GLY A 77 18.05 1.02 25.67
C GLY A 77 18.19 -0.49 25.49
N ASP A 78 17.08 -1.15 25.13
CA ASP A 78 17.01 -2.61 24.94
C ASP A 78 17.70 -3.11 23.65
N GLY A 79 18.36 -2.21 22.91
CA GLY A 79 18.95 -2.51 21.61
C GLY A 79 17.92 -2.52 20.46
N PRO A 80 18.26 -3.12 19.29
CA PRO A 80 17.47 -2.97 18.06
C PRO A 80 16.09 -3.65 18.09
N ILE A 81 15.82 -4.52 19.06
CA ILE A 81 14.54 -5.21 19.23
C ILE A 81 13.94 -4.81 20.56
N HIS A 82 13.00 -3.87 20.53
CA HIS A 82 12.31 -3.35 21.70
C HIS A 82 10.85 -3.86 21.79
N GLY A 83 10.34 -4.09 23.01
CA GLY A 83 8.96 -4.50 23.26
C GLY A 83 8.66 -6.02 23.16
N GLY A 84 9.68 -6.85 22.96
CA GLY A 84 9.58 -8.32 22.96
C GLY A 84 8.84 -8.92 21.75
N PHE A 85 8.49 -10.20 21.84
CA PHE A 85 7.91 -10.96 20.72
C PHE A 85 6.58 -10.39 20.22
N PHE A 86 5.70 -9.95 21.12
CA PHE A 86 4.39 -9.40 20.71
C PHE A 86 4.52 -8.05 19.99
N ALA A 87 5.47 -7.19 20.38
CA ALA A 87 5.75 -5.96 19.64
C ALA A 87 6.31 -6.27 18.24
N LEU A 88 7.19 -7.27 18.13
CA LEU A 88 7.70 -7.74 16.85
C LEU A 88 6.55 -8.21 15.94
N VAL A 89 5.61 -9.00 16.46
CA VAL A 89 4.41 -9.42 15.72
C VAL A 89 3.57 -8.21 15.29
N GLY A 90 3.37 -7.21 16.16
CA GLY A 90 2.65 -5.98 15.83
C GLY A 90 3.29 -5.20 14.68
N VAL A 91 4.62 -5.06 14.69
CA VAL A 91 5.37 -4.43 13.59
C VAL A 91 5.24 -5.22 12.29
N PHE A 92 5.29 -6.56 12.35
CA PHE A 92 5.03 -7.40 11.18
C PHE A 92 3.61 -7.22 10.62
N MET A 93 2.60 -7.07 11.49
CA MET A 93 1.23 -6.79 11.05
C MET A 93 1.11 -5.42 10.36
N ALA A 94 1.70 -4.37 10.94
CA ALA A 94 1.71 -3.03 10.34
C ALA A 94 2.48 -2.99 9.00
N ALA A 95 3.61 -3.69 8.92
CA ALA A 95 4.35 -3.87 7.68
C ALA A 95 3.53 -4.64 6.64
N GLY A 96 2.88 -5.74 7.04
CA GLY A 96 1.99 -6.53 6.19
C GLY A 96 0.85 -5.69 5.61
N PHE A 97 0.17 -4.90 6.45
CA PHE A 97 -0.86 -3.97 6.02
C PHE A 97 -0.34 -2.96 4.97
N SER A 98 0.86 -2.42 5.18
CA SER A 98 1.49 -1.45 4.26
C SER A 98 1.77 -2.02 2.86
N PHE A 99 1.73 -3.34 2.70
CA PHE A 99 1.92 -4.01 1.41
C PHE A 99 0.65 -4.58 0.78
N GLN A 100 -0.51 -4.35 1.39
CA GLN A 100 -1.80 -4.62 0.76
C GLN A 100 -1.97 -3.84 -0.55
N GLY A 101 -2.75 -4.37 -1.48
CA GLY A 101 -2.94 -3.80 -2.81
C GLY A 101 -1.93 -4.27 -3.86
N THR A 102 -0.97 -5.12 -3.49
CA THR A 102 -0.05 -5.73 -4.45
C THR A 102 -0.72 -6.78 -5.34
N GLU A 103 -1.84 -7.33 -4.88
CA GLU A 103 -2.77 -8.16 -5.64
C GLU A 103 -3.42 -7.42 -6.81
N LEU A 104 -3.41 -6.08 -6.84
CA LEU A 104 -3.95 -5.28 -7.93
C LEU A 104 -3.24 -5.56 -9.26
N ILE A 105 -1.98 -5.98 -9.22
CA ILE A 105 -1.24 -6.42 -10.42
C ILE A 105 -1.95 -7.61 -11.07
N GLY A 106 -2.55 -8.50 -10.27
CA GLY A 106 -3.33 -9.64 -10.77
C GLY A 106 -4.65 -9.21 -11.41
N VAL A 107 -5.36 -8.26 -10.79
CA VAL A 107 -6.60 -7.70 -11.37
C VAL A 107 -6.30 -6.99 -12.70
N ALA A 108 -5.24 -6.18 -12.73
CA ALA A 108 -4.80 -5.47 -13.93
C ALA A 108 -4.19 -6.39 -15.00
N ALA A 109 -3.74 -7.60 -14.64
CA ALA A 109 -3.22 -8.58 -15.60
C ALA A 109 -4.29 -8.99 -16.61
N GLY A 110 -5.56 -9.08 -16.19
CA GLY A 110 -6.68 -9.42 -17.07
C GLY A 110 -7.00 -8.36 -18.14
N GLU A 111 -6.52 -7.13 -17.96
CA GLU A 111 -6.68 -6.02 -18.90
C GLU A 111 -5.37 -5.69 -19.66
N SER A 112 -4.29 -6.43 -19.41
CA SER A 112 -2.98 -6.17 -20.04
C SER A 112 -2.91 -6.73 -21.46
N GLU A 113 -2.34 -5.98 -22.40
CA GLU A 113 -2.13 -6.45 -23.79
C GLU A 113 -1.19 -7.66 -23.88
N ASN A 114 -0.17 -7.72 -23.01
CA ASN A 114 0.77 -8.83 -22.95
C ASN A 114 1.10 -9.21 -21.49
N PRO A 115 0.18 -9.91 -20.80
CA PRO A 115 0.32 -10.21 -19.38
C PRO A 115 1.53 -11.09 -19.10
N ARG A 116 1.88 -12.02 -20.02
CA ARG A 116 3.04 -12.91 -19.90
C ARG A 116 4.37 -12.15 -19.78
N LYS A 117 4.50 -10.98 -20.41
CA LYS A 117 5.72 -10.16 -20.33
C LYS A 117 5.60 -9.03 -19.29
N HIS A 118 4.46 -8.35 -19.23
CA HIS A 118 4.28 -7.15 -18.41
C HIS A 118 4.15 -7.48 -16.93
N VAL A 119 3.40 -8.53 -16.55
CA VAL A 119 3.18 -8.89 -15.14
C VAL A 119 4.49 -9.28 -14.45
N PRO A 120 5.35 -10.17 -15.00
CA PRO A 120 6.62 -10.52 -14.35
C PRO A 120 7.60 -9.35 -14.26
N LYS A 121 7.55 -8.40 -15.19
CA LYS A 121 8.36 -7.18 -15.13
C LYS A 121 7.88 -6.27 -14.00
N ALA A 122 6.57 -6.04 -13.91
CA ALA A 122 5.95 -5.22 -12.87
C ALA A 122 6.24 -5.78 -11.47
N ILE A 123 6.10 -7.09 -11.27
CA ILE A 123 6.38 -7.74 -9.97
C ILE A 123 7.83 -7.50 -9.53
N ARG A 124 8.79 -7.71 -10.43
CA ARG A 124 10.22 -7.49 -10.13
C ARG A 124 10.53 -6.03 -9.83
N GLN A 125 9.94 -5.10 -10.57
CA GLN A 125 10.11 -3.67 -10.31
C GLN A 125 9.56 -3.28 -8.95
N VAL A 126 8.35 -3.72 -8.59
CA VAL A 126 7.76 -3.43 -7.28
C VAL A 126 8.60 -4.06 -6.15
N PHE A 127 9.17 -5.24 -6.36
CA PHE A 127 10.07 -5.85 -5.37
C PHE A 127 11.30 -4.98 -5.08
N TRP A 128 12.07 -4.64 -6.11
CA TRP A 128 13.28 -3.83 -5.95
C TRP A 128 12.95 -2.44 -5.40
N ARG A 129 11.82 -1.86 -5.81
CA ARG A 129 11.33 -0.58 -5.28
C ARG A 129 11.07 -0.67 -3.77
N ILE A 130 10.44 -1.72 -3.28
CA ILE A 130 10.21 -1.94 -1.85
C ILE A 130 11.55 -2.15 -1.11
N LEU A 131 12.39 -3.05 -1.63
CA LEU A 131 13.66 -3.40 -0.96
C LEU A 131 14.56 -2.17 -0.81
N ILE A 132 14.74 -1.39 -1.88
CA ILE A 132 15.65 -0.25 -1.89
C ILE A 132 15.03 0.93 -1.16
N PHE A 133 13.82 1.35 -1.51
CA PHE A 133 13.30 2.61 -0.98
C PHE A 133 12.73 2.49 0.42
N TYR A 134 12.01 1.41 0.74
CA TYR A 134 11.34 1.32 2.05
C TYR A 134 12.32 0.93 3.15
N ILE A 135 13.12 -0.12 2.94
CA ILE A 135 14.07 -0.57 3.96
C ILE A 135 15.12 0.51 4.20
N PHE A 136 15.63 1.14 3.15
CA PHE A 136 16.64 2.17 3.29
C PHE A 136 16.07 3.45 3.92
N ALA A 137 14.83 3.85 3.61
CA ALA A 137 14.20 4.99 4.29
C ALA A 137 14.00 4.71 5.79
N ILE A 138 13.51 3.51 6.16
CA ILE A 138 13.36 3.11 7.58
C ILE A 138 14.72 3.07 8.27
N PHE A 139 15.77 2.58 7.59
CA PHE A 139 17.12 2.56 8.11
C PHE A 139 17.66 3.97 8.40
N ILE A 140 17.45 4.91 7.48
CA ILE A 140 17.81 6.33 7.68
C ILE A 140 17.03 6.92 8.87
N ILE A 141 15.72 6.67 8.96
CA ILE A 141 14.90 7.13 10.08
C ILE A 141 15.44 6.57 11.40
N GLY A 142 15.76 5.28 11.46
CA GLY A 142 16.30 4.62 12.64
C GLY A 142 17.70 5.11 13.03
N MET A 143 18.52 5.53 12.07
CA MET A 143 19.80 6.18 12.36
C MET A 143 19.63 7.60 12.87
N LEU A 144 18.66 8.37 12.38
CA LEU A 144 18.54 9.80 12.71
C LEU A 144 17.63 10.09 13.91
N ILE A 145 16.60 9.27 14.15
CA ILE A 145 15.58 9.53 15.17
C ILE A 145 15.57 8.35 16.16
N PRO A 146 15.87 8.59 17.45
CA PRO A 146 15.81 7.55 18.46
C PRO A 146 14.37 7.06 18.64
N TYR A 147 14.19 5.75 18.87
CA TYR A 147 12.86 5.16 19.04
C TYR A 147 12.09 5.71 20.25
N THR A 148 12.80 6.28 21.23
CA THR A 148 12.24 6.93 22.42
C THR A 148 11.69 8.34 22.16
N HIS A 149 11.84 8.87 20.93
CA HIS A 149 11.46 10.24 20.64
C HIS A 149 9.94 10.45 20.85
N PRO A 150 9.51 11.45 21.66
CA PRO A 150 8.11 11.64 22.00
C PRO A 150 7.20 11.83 20.78
N SER A 151 7.69 12.46 19.72
CA SER A 151 6.91 12.63 18.47
C SER A 151 6.63 11.31 17.74
N LEU A 152 7.46 10.26 17.92
CA LEU A 152 7.16 8.93 17.40
C LEU A 152 6.14 8.21 18.28
N LEU A 153 6.14 8.45 19.59
CA LEU A 153 5.19 7.88 20.54
C LEU A 153 3.81 8.58 20.47
N LYS A 154 3.78 9.87 20.09
CA LYS A 154 2.57 10.64 19.81
C LYS A 154 1.94 10.32 18.44
N SER A 155 2.52 9.40 17.67
CA SER A 155 1.92 8.84 16.44
C SER A 155 0.70 7.93 16.71
N GLY A 156 0.28 7.81 17.97
CA GLY A 156 -0.95 7.13 18.35
C GLY A 156 -2.19 7.98 18.04
N VAL A 157 -3.16 7.30 17.40
CA VAL A 157 -4.62 7.51 17.17
C VAL A 157 -5.26 8.90 17.36
N ASP A 158 -4.82 9.72 18.32
CA ASP A 158 -5.50 10.97 18.71
C ASP A 158 -4.81 12.26 18.22
N ASN A 159 -3.59 12.18 17.68
CA ASN A 159 -2.88 13.35 17.14
C ASN A 159 -2.61 13.21 15.63
N ILE A 160 -2.49 14.34 14.94
CA ILE A 160 -1.93 14.39 13.58
C ILE A 160 -0.49 13.87 13.69
N GLY A 161 -0.31 12.56 13.56
CA GLY A 161 0.98 11.90 13.73
C GLY A 161 2.01 12.59 12.86
N VAL A 162 3.04 13.17 13.47
CA VAL A 162 4.12 13.81 12.73
C VAL A 162 4.86 12.70 11.99
N SER A 163 4.77 12.72 10.66
CA SER A 163 5.47 11.75 9.83
C SER A 163 6.97 11.79 10.15
N PRO A 164 7.64 10.65 10.36
CA PRO A 164 9.08 10.61 10.57
C PRO A 164 9.87 11.29 9.43
N PHE A 165 9.33 11.25 8.20
CA PHE A 165 9.88 11.98 7.07
C PHE A 165 9.87 13.50 7.28
N THR A 166 8.78 14.02 7.82
CA THR A 166 8.66 15.44 8.20
C THR A 166 9.70 15.81 9.24
N LEU A 167 9.87 14.98 10.28
CA LEU A 167 10.81 15.24 11.36
C LEU A 167 12.28 15.30 10.89
N VAL A 168 12.67 14.40 9.98
CA VAL A 168 14.02 14.45 9.37
C VAL A 168 14.20 15.73 8.55
N PHE A 169 13.22 16.11 7.73
CA PHE A 169 13.31 17.32 6.91
C PHE A 169 13.32 18.60 7.75
N GLU A 170 12.57 18.66 8.85
CA GLU A 170 12.62 19.76 9.80
C GLU A 170 14.00 19.86 10.46
N ARG A 171 14.59 18.73 10.89
CA ARG A 171 15.96 18.69 11.43
C ARG A 171 17.02 19.06 10.39
N ALA A 172 16.77 18.83 9.11
CA ALA A 172 17.63 19.28 8.02
C ALA A 172 17.53 20.79 7.74
N GLY A 173 16.65 21.53 8.43
CA GLY A 173 16.47 22.98 8.28
C GLY A 173 15.53 23.38 7.14
N LEU A 174 14.72 22.46 6.61
CA LEU A 174 13.77 22.78 5.55
C LEU A 174 12.51 23.46 6.12
N ALA A 175 12.42 24.79 5.96
CA ALA A 175 11.32 25.62 6.50
C ALA A 175 9.91 25.18 6.07
N PHE A 176 9.77 24.51 4.92
CA PHE A 176 8.48 24.05 4.38
C PHE A 176 8.27 22.53 4.47
N ALA A 177 9.10 21.83 5.26
CA ALA A 177 9.10 20.37 5.40
C ALA A 177 7.71 19.80 5.71
N ALA A 178 7.03 20.33 6.73
CA ALA A 178 5.72 19.86 7.15
C ALA A 178 4.64 20.02 6.07
N SER A 179 4.58 21.18 5.42
CA SER A 179 3.60 21.44 4.36
C SER A 179 3.84 20.55 3.14
N VAL A 180 5.09 20.46 2.65
CA VAL A 180 5.43 19.61 1.50
C VAL A 180 5.13 18.15 1.81
N MET A 181 5.52 17.65 2.98
CA MET A 181 5.27 16.26 3.35
C MET A 181 3.79 15.95 3.51
N ASN A 182 3.00 16.83 4.11
CA ASN A 182 1.55 16.63 4.18
C ASN A 182 0.94 16.58 2.78
N ALA A 183 1.42 17.39 1.82
CA ALA A 183 0.93 17.36 0.44
C ALA A 183 1.29 16.04 -0.28
N VAL A 184 2.52 15.56 -0.08
CA VAL A 184 2.95 14.25 -0.60
C VAL A 184 2.15 13.10 0.04
N ILE A 185 1.88 13.15 1.34
CA ILE A 185 1.05 12.14 2.01
C ILE A 185 -0.38 12.19 1.47
N LEU A 186 -0.96 13.37 1.30
CA LEU A 186 -2.30 13.52 0.72
C LEU A 186 -2.38 12.92 -0.69
N SER A 187 -1.45 13.27 -1.58
CA SER A 187 -1.39 12.68 -2.92
C SER A 187 -1.17 11.16 -2.88
N SER A 188 -0.43 10.67 -1.89
CA SER A 188 -0.20 9.24 -1.68
C SER A 188 -1.48 8.50 -1.32
N VAL A 189 -2.25 9.05 -0.37
CA VAL A 189 -3.53 8.49 0.08
C VAL A 189 -4.58 8.56 -1.04
N LEU A 190 -4.64 9.66 -1.80
CA LEU A 190 -5.58 9.79 -2.92
C LEU A 190 -5.31 8.78 -4.02
N SER A 191 -4.05 8.56 -4.40
CA SER A 191 -3.70 7.53 -5.39
C SER A 191 -3.96 6.10 -4.86
N ALA A 192 -3.72 5.84 -3.57
CA ALA A 192 -4.07 4.55 -2.95
C ALA A 192 -5.60 4.31 -2.97
N GLY A 193 -6.39 5.31 -2.60
CA GLY A 193 -7.85 5.25 -2.64
C GLY A 193 -8.39 5.06 -4.06
N ASN A 194 -7.84 5.78 -5.03
CA ASN A 194 -8.17 5.67 -6.44
C ASN A 194 -7.89 4.26 -7.01
N SER A 195 -6.72 3.71 -6.68
CA SER A 195 -6.33 2.33 -7.02
C SER A 195 -7.25 1.28 -6.36
N GLY A 196 -7.61 1.48 -5.08
CA GLY A 196 -8.52 0.62 -4.35
C GLY A 196 -9.93 0.61 -4.93
N MET A 197 -10.43 1.79 -5.32
CA MET A 197 -11.74 1.92 -5.96
C MET A 197 -11.76 1.30 -7.36
N TYR A 198 -10.68 1.50 -8.15
CA TYR A 198 -10.49 0.81 -9.43
C TYR A 198 -10.56 -0.71 -9.22
N ALA A 199 -9.76 -1.27 -8.31
CA ALA A 199 -9.70 -2.70 -8.02
C ALA A 199 -11.06 -3.28 -7.62
N SER A 200 -11.70 -2.66 -6.63
CA SER A 200 -12.97 -3.14 -6.05
C SER A 200 -14.09 -3.17 -7.09
N THR A 201 -14.14 -2.14 -7.93
CA THR A 201 -15.09 -2.05 -9.04
C THR A 201 -14.95 -3.21 -10.04
N ARG A 202 -13.72 -3.61 -10.37
CA ARG A 202 -13.45 -4.71 -11.33
C ARG A 202 -13.72 -6.08 -10.71
N VAL A 203 -13.35 -6.26 -9.45
CA VAL A 203 -13.66 -7.49 -8.71
C VAL A 203 -15.17 -7.69 -8.61
N LEU A 204 -15.92 -6.63 -8.24
CA LEU A 204 -17.38 -6.69 -8.14
C LEU A 204 -18.05 -6.99 -9.50
N TYR A 205 -17.54 -6.38 -10.57
CA TYR A 205 -17.97 -6.68 -11.94
C TYR A 205 -17.69 -8.13 -12.34
N ALA A 206 -16.51 -8.67 -12.03
CA ALA A 206 -16.14 -10.05 -12.33
C ALA A 206 -17.02 -11.05 -11.57
N MET A 207 -17.29 -10.78 -10.29
CA MET A 207 -18.22 -11.58 -9.49
C MET A 207 -19.63 -11.57 -10.09
N ALA A 208 -20.10 -10.41 -10.57
CA ALA A 208 -21.41 -10.30 -11.22
C ALA A 208 -21.50 -11.11 -12.52
N LYS A 209 -20.42 -11.14 -13.32
CA LYS A 209 -20.33 -11.99 -14.52
C LYS A 209 -20.38 -13.48 -14.21
N GLN A 210 -19.83 -13.90 -13.06
CA GLN A 210 -19.84 -15.29 -12.62
C GLN A 210 -21.13 -15.68 -11.88
N GLY A 211 -22.10 -14.77 -11.75
CA GLY A 211 -23.36 -15.02 -11.04
C GLY A 211 -23.23 -14.99 -9.51
N LEU A 212 -22.08 -14.56 -8.96
CA LEU A 212 -21.83 -14.42 -7.52
C LEU A 212 -22.33 -13.08 -6.96
N ALA A 213 -22.60 -12.10 -7.84
CA ALA A 213 -23.18 -10.81 -7.48
C ALA A 213 -24.36 -10.48 -8.42
N PRO A 214 -25.24 -9.54 -8.06
CA PRO A 214 -26.39 -9.17 -8.89
C PRO A 214 -26.01 -8.82 -10.33
N LYS A 215 -26.70 -9.41 -11.31
CA LYS A 215 -26.39 -9.28 -12.75
C LYS A 215 -26.36 -7.84 -13.27
N TRP A 216 -27.07 -6.92 -12.63
CA TRP A 216 -27.06 -5.51 -13.05
C TRP A 216 -25.69 -4.83 -12.84
N LEU A 217 -24.83 -5.37 -11.96
CA LEU A 217 -23.47 -4.92 -11.73
C LEU A 217 -22.50 -5.31 -12.86
N SER A 218 -22.88 -6.26 -13.72
CA SER A 218 -22.05 -6.70 -14.85
C SER A 218 -22.23 -5.85 -16.12
N ARG A 219 -22.96 -4.73 -16.03
CA ARG A 219 -23.20 -3.83 -17.18
C ARG A 219 -22.07 -2.83 -17.34
N LEU A 220 -21.53 -2.72 -18.56
CA LEU A 220 -20.52 -1.74 -18.93
C LEU A 220 -21.17 -0.55 -19.65
N ASN A 221 -20.59 0.64 -19.48
CA ASN A 221 -20.91 1.80 -20.33
C ASN A 221 -20.15 1.72 -21.68
N SER A 222 -20.41 2.68 -22.58
CA SER A 222 -19.74 2.78 -23.89
C SER A 222 -18.21 2.95 -23.82
N ARG A 223 -17.68 3.29 -22.64
CA ARG A 223 -16.24 3.47 -22.36
C ARG A 223 -15.60 2.25 -21.68
N GLY A 224 -16.35 1.16 -21.52
CA GLY A 224 -15.85 -0.06 -20.86
C GLY A 224 -15.77 -0.01 -19.34
N VAL A 225 -16.45 0.95 -18.69
CA VAL A 225 -16.46 1.10 -17.23
C VAL A 225 -17.74 0.48 -16.63
N PRO A 226 -17.65 -0.39 -15.61
CA PRO A 226 -18.82 -0.93 -14.92
C PRO A 226 -19.39 0.07 -13.91
N VAL A 227 -20.15 1.04 -14.41
CA VAL A 227 -20.67 2.19 -13.63
C VAL A 227 -21.51 1.76 -12.43
N ALA A 228 -22.32 0.73 -12.58
CA ALA A 228 -23.13 0.18 -11.49
C ALA A 228 -22.26 -0.31 -10.31
N ALA A 229 -21.20 -1.06 -10.61
CA ALA A 229 -20.24 -1.53 -9.61
C ALA A 229 -19.44 -0.37 -9.00
N LEU A 230 -19.11 0.64 -9.80
CA LEU A 230 -18.43 1.85 -9.32
C LEU A 230 -19.29 2.63 -8.32
N ILE A 231 -20.59 2.80 -8.60
CA ILE A 231 -21.53 3.48 -7.68
C ILE A 231 -21.64 2.73 -6.36
N VAL A 232 -21.80 1.40 -6.39
CA VAL A 232 -21.86 0.58 -5.17
C VAL A 232 -20.57 0.69 -4.37
N THR A 233 -19.41 0.60 -5.03
CA THR A 233 -18.11 0.76 -4.37
C THR A 233 -17.98 2.14 -3.73
N SER A 234 -18.47 3.19 -4.40
CA SER A 234 -18.43 4.56 -3.90
C SER A 234 -19.38 4.77 -2.73
N ALA A 235 -20.55 4.13 -2.74
CA ALA A 235 -21.49 4.13 -1.62
C ALA A 235 -20.86 3.50 -0.36
N VAL A 236 -20.08 2.42 -0.51
CA VAL A 236 -19.29 1.88 0.61
C VAL A 236 -18.20 2.86 1.05
N GLY A 237 -17.57 3.57 0.10
CA GLY A 237 -16.61 4.65 0.40
C GLY A 237 -17.20 5.79 1.24
N MET A 238 -18.51 6.03 1.15
CA MET A 238 -19.20 7.03 1.99
C MET A 238 -19.21 6.68 3.48
N LEU A 239 -18.83 5.45 3.88
CA LEU A 239 -18.57 5.12 5.29
C LEU A 239 -17.50 6.03 5.90
N ALA A 240 -16.60 6.60 5.09
CA ALA A 240 -15.67 7.62 5.55
C ALA A 240 -16.37 8.86 6.14
N PHE A 241 -17.63 9.14 5.76
CA PHE A 241 -18.39 10.28 6.26
C PHE A 241 -18.81 10.11 7.72
N LEU A 242 -18.80 8.88 8.25
CA LEU A 242 -19.00 8.61 9.67
C LEU A 242 -17.99 9.37 10.55
N ALA A 243 -16.82 9.73 10.01
CA ALA A 243 -15.82 10.55 10.70
C ALA A 243 -16.39 11.90 11.19
N SER A 244 -17.39 12.44 10.49
CA SER A 244 -18.04 13.70 10.87
C SER A 244 -18.99 13.56 12.08
N PHE A 245 -19.41 12.33 12.40
CA PHE A 245 -20.32 12.05 13.52
C PHE A 245 -19.59 11.46 14.73
N PHE A 246 -18.62 10.57 14.50
CA PHE A 246 -17.92 9.80 15.56
C PHE A 246 -16.49 10.28 15.82
N GLY A 247 -16.00 11.27 15.07
CA GLY A 247 -14.64 11.79 15.15
C GLY A 247 -13.68 11.10 14.18
N ASP A 248 -12.75 11.90 13.63
CA ASP A 248 -11.85 11.46 12.56
C ASP A 248 -10.94 10.29 12.96
N GLY A 249 -10.39 10.31 14.18
CA GLY A 249 -9.43 9.29 14.67
C GLY A 249 -10.08 7.93 14.92
N VAL A 250 -11.27 7.93 15.53
CA VAL A 250 -12.02 6.70 15.85
C VAL A 250 -12.43 5.98 14.57
N VAL A 251 -13.03 6.70 13.62
CA VAL A 251 -13.47 6.12 12.34
C VAL A 251 -12.28 5.68 11.50
N TYR A 252 -11.17 6.42 11.53
CA TYR A 252 -9.93 5.99 10.88
C TYR A 252 -9.47 4.63 11.41
N VAL A 253 -9.45 4.42 12.73
CA VAL A 253 -9.05 3.12 13.32
C VAL A 253 -10.02 2.01 12.94
N TRP A 254 -11.33 2.27 12.95
CA TRP A 254 -12.32 1.27 12.53
C TRP A 254 -12.11 0.84 11.08
N LEU A 255 -11.98 1.80 10.17
CA LEU A 255 -11.78 1.53 8.74
C LEU A 255 -10.42 0.85 8.49
N LEU A 256 -9.36 1.27 9.19
CA LEU A 256 -8.03 0.68 9.10
C LEU A 256 -8.04 -0.78 9.57
N ASN A 257 -8.67 -1.07 10.70
CA ASN A 257 -8.75 -2.43 11.24
C ASN A 257 -9.62 -3.33 10.35
N ALA A 258 -10.77 -2.84 9.90
CA ALA A 258 -11.66 -3.58 9.00
C ALA A 258 -10.96 -3.88 7.66
N SER A 259 -10.33 -2.88 7.04
CA SER A 259 -9.58 -3.07 5.80
C SER A 259 -8.40 -4.00 5.99
N GLY A 260 -7.65 -3.86 7.08
CA GLY A 260 -6.51 -4.70 7.40
C GLY A 260 -6.90 -6.17 7.52
N MET A 261 -7.95 -6.47 8.29
CA MET A 261 -8.48 -7.82 8.47
C MET A 261 -8.93 -8.44 7.14
N CYS A 262 -9.72 -7.70 6.34
CA CYS A 262 -10.15 -8.15 5.01
C CYS A 262 -8.97 -8.46 4.08
N GLY A 263 -7.93 -7.62 4.08
CA GLY A 263 -6.74 -7.84 3.25
C GLY A 263 -5.95 -9.08 3.64
N PHE A 264 -5.78 -9.36 4.95
CA PHE A 264 -5.13 -10.60 5.39
C PHE A 264 -5.94 -11.85 5.05
N MET A 265 -7.28 -11.79 5.20
CA MET A 265 -8.16 -12.86 4.76
C MET A 265 -8.06 -13.10 3.24
N ASN A 266 -8.00 -12.03 2.46
CA ASN A 266 -7.81 -12.11 1.00
C ASN A 266 -6.50 -12.82 0.65
N TRP A 267 -5.40 -12.47 1.31
CA TRP A 267 -4.11 -13.14 1.09
C TRP A 267 -4.12 -14.62 1.47
N LEU A 268 -4.80 -14.98 2.56
CA LEU A 268 -5.00 -16.38 2.93
C LEU A 268 -5.80 -17.13 1.86
N ALA A 269 -6.88 -16.53 1.36
CA ALA A 269 -7.71 -17.11 0.31
C ALA A 269 -6.92 -17.29 -1.00
N ILE A 270 -6.09 -16.32 -1.39
CA ILE A 270 -5.21 -16.41 -2.56
C ILE A 270 -4.20 -17.56 -2.36
N ALA A 271 -3.58 -17.66 -1.18
CA ALA A 271 -2.62 -18.73 -0.88
C ALA A 271 -3.25 -20.13 -0.95
N VAL A 272 -4.43 -20.31 -0.35
CA VAL A 272 -5.16 -21.59 -0.40
C VAL A 272 -5.59 -21.91 -1.83
N SER A 273 -6.07 -20.92 -2.58
CA SER A 273 -6.51 -21.11 -3.97
C SER A 273 -5.37 -21.56 -4.86
N HIS A 274 -4.19 -20.95 -4.75
CA HIS A 274 -3.00 -21.36 -5.48
C HIS A 274 -2.49 -22.74 -5.09
N TYR A 275 -2.54 -23.07 -3.79
CA TYR A 275 -2.20 -24.41 -3.33
C TYR A 275 -3.09 -25.48 -3.96
N ARG A 276 -4.40 -25.23 -4.00
CA ARG A 276 -5.38 -26.13 -4.65
C ARG A 276 -5.22 -26.16 -6.17
N PHE A 277 -4.95 -25.03 -6.81
CA PHE A 277 -4.69 -24.93 -8.25
C PHE A 277 -3.53 -25.85 -8.66
N ARG A 278 -2.39 -25.76 -7.97
CA ARG A 278 -1.23 -26.62 -8.28
C ARG A 278 -1.53 -28.11 -8.10
N LYS A 279 -2.25 -28.49 -7.04
CA LYS A 279 -2.68 -29.88 -6.85
C LYS A 279 -3.58 -30.36 -7.99
N ALA A 280 -4.55 -29.54 -8.38
CA ALA A 280 -5.45 -29.86 -9.49
C ALA A 280 -4.72 -29.94 -10.83
N TYR A 281 -3.78 -29.02 -11.09
CA TYR A 281 -2.99 -28.96 -12.32
C TYR A 281 -2.15 -30.22 -12.52
N ILE A 282 -1.48 -30.69 -11.45
CA ILE A 282 -0.73 -31.96 -11.47
C ILE A 282 -1.69 -33.14 -11.62
N ALA A 283 -2.83 -33.14 -10.91
CA ALA A 283 -3.81 -34.22 -11.00
C ALA A 283 -4.46 -34.35 -12.39
N GLN A 284 -4.53 -33.25 -13.15
CA GLN A 284 -4.96 -33.22 -14.56
C GLN A 284 -3.88 -33.69 -15.54
N GLY A 285 -2.69 -34.08 -15.05
CA GLY A 285 -1.58 -34.58 -15.87
C GLY A 285 -0.69 -33.49 -16.47
N HIS A 286 -0.91 -32.22 -16.12
CA HIS A 286 -0.08 -31.11 -16.61
C HIS A 286 1.21 -30.97 -15.80
N ASN A 287 2.29 -30.55 -16.47
CA ASN A 287 3.57 -30.35 -15.81
C ASN A 287 3.69 -28.91 -15.32
N LEU A 288 4.04 -28.70 -14.05
CA LEU A 288 4.32 -27.37 -13.50
C LEU A 288 5.39 -26.60 -14.29
N LYS A 289 6.19 -27.29 -15.11
CA LYS A 289 7.17 -26.66 -16.00
C LYS A 289 6.55 -25.77 -17.06
N ASP A 290 5.31 -26.05 -17.44
CA ASP A 290 4.56 -25.39 -18.52
C ASP A 290 3.95 -24.06 -18.05
N LEU A 291 3.93 -23.81 -16.73
CA LEU A 291 3.46 -22.55 -16.17
C LEU A 291 4.42 -21.40 -16.54
N PRO A 292 3.91 -20.27 -17.08
CA PRO A 292 4.70 -19.11 -17.46
C PRO A 292 5.51 -18.51 -16.30
N PHE A 293 5.06 -18.78 -15.07
CA PHE A 293 5.66 -18.27 -13.86
C PHE A 293 5.59 -19.32 -12.75
N ARG A 294 6.70 -19.56 -12.04
CA ARG A 294 6.79 -20.56 -10.96
C ARG A 294 7.25 -19.94 -9.66
N ALA A 295 6.51 -20.20 -8.59
CA ALA A 295 6.99 -20.00 -7.23
C ALA A 295 8.16 -20.94 -6.91
N ARG A 296 9.36 -20.37 -6.72
CA ARG A 296 10.61 -21.13 -6.55
C ARG A 296 10.69 -21.95 -5.25
N TRP A 297 9.75 -21.78 -4.31
CA TRP A 297 9.81 -22.34 -2.95
C TRP A 297 8.46 -22.92 -2.43
N PHE A 298 7.63 -23.51 -3.31
CA PHE A 298 6.36 -24.16 -2.94
C PHE A 298 6.56 -25.66 -2.61
N PRO A 299 5.84 -26.31 -1.66
CA PRO A 299 4.75 -25.81 -0.79
C PRO A 299 5.22 -25.29 0.58
N PHE A 300 6.51 -25.42 0.91
CA PHE A 300 7.12 -24.92 2.14
C PHE A 300 8.25 -23.95 1.78
N GLY A 301 8.06 -22.64 1.93
CA GLY A 301 9.23 -21.75 2.09
C GLY A 301 9.76 -21.90 3.52
N PRO A 302 11.07 -21.75 3.79
CA PRO A 302 12.08 -22.81 3.64
C PRO A 302 12.68 -23.31 4.96
N SER A 303 13.15 -24.56 4.97
CA SER A 303 13.85 -25.19 6.10
C SER A 303 15.35 -24.88 6.20
N SER A 304 15.95 -24.03 5.35
CA SER A 304 17.33 -23.57 5.62
C SER A 304 17.72 -22.27 4.93
N ARG A 305 18.06 -21.29 5.78
CA ARG A 305 18.92 -20.11 5.62
C ARG A 305 18.52 -19.10 4.53
N SER A 306 17.81 -18.08 5.01
CA SER A 306 17.75 -16.71 4.49
C SER A 306 16.88 -16.46 3.26
N CYS A 307 15.56 -16.38 3.46
CA CYS A 307 14.77 -15.17 3.22
C CYS A 307 13.30 -15.44 3.62
N SER A 308 12.74 -14.54 4.43
CA SER A 308 11.48 -14.65 5.16
C SER A 308 10.23 -14.95 4.32
N VAL A 309 9.58 -16.05 4.69
CA VAL A 309 8.18 -16.39 4.44
C VAL A 309 7.29 -15.33 5.11
N TRP A 310 6.19 -14.95 4.47
CA TRP A 310 5.32 -13.77 4.74
C TRP A 310 5.68 -12.48 4.01
N SER A 311 6.50 -12.55 2.97
CA SER A 311 6.67 -11.38 2.11
C SER A 311 5.49 -11.26 1.10
N PRO A 312 5.05 -10.04 0.79
CA PRO A 312 4.10 -9.74 -0.30
C PRO A 312 4.56 -10.27 -1.66
N LEU A 313 5.82 -10.71 -1.78
CA LEU A 313 6.33 -11.40 -2.96
C LEU A 313 5.66 -12.74 -3.19
N SER A 314 5.41 -13.54 -2.15
CA SER A 314 4.77 -14.83 -2.33
C SER A 314 3.38 -14.62 -2.93
N VAL A 315 2.59 -13.67 -2.42
CA VAL A 315 1.27 -13.34 -2.98
C VAL A 315 1.36 -12.83 -4.43
N LYS A 316 2.35 -12.00 -4.78
CA LYS A 316 2.56 -11.54 -6.16
C LYS A 316 2.87 -12.69 -7.13
N VAL A 317 3.73 -13.60 -6.68
CA VAL A 317 4.19 -14.75 -7.45
C VAL A 317 3.05 -15.75 -7.65
N ILE A 318 2.31 -16.01 -6.58
CA ILE A 318 1.15 -16.90 -6.49
C ILE A 318 -0.02 -16.35 -7.33
N SER A 319 -0.29 -15.05 -7.23
CA SER A 319 -1.29 -14.35 -8.04
C SER A 319 -0.91 -14.45 -9.52
N ALA A 320 0.29 -14.04 -9.92
CA ALA A 320 0.71 -14.15 -11.33
C ALA A 320 0.70 -15.58 -11.88
N GLU A 321 1.01 -16.59 -11.07
CA GLU A 321 0.94 -17.99 -11.50
C GLU A 321 -0.50 -18.52 -11.63
N THR A 322 -1.44 -18.02 -10.80
CA THR A 322 -2.86 -18.43 -10.85
C THR A 322 -3.62 -17.71 -11.97
N TRP A 323 -3.27 -16.46 -12.30
CA TRP A 323 -4.00 -15.65 -13.27
C TRP A 323 -3.46 -15.76 -14.71
N ILE A 324 -2.23 -16.25 -14.89
CA ILE A 324 -1.59 -16.40 -16.22
C ILE A 324 -1.55 -17.88 -16.66
N GLY A 325 -1.67 -18.81 -15.70
CA GLY A 325 -1.66 -20.26 -15.92
C GLY A 325 -2.98 -20.82 -16.41
#